data_AF-A0A945L3T1-F1
#
_entry.id   AF-A0A945L3T1-F1
#
_cell.length_a   1.000
_cell.length_b   1.000
_cell.length_c   1.000
_cell.angle_alpha   90.00
_cell.angle_beta   90.00
_cell.angle_gamma   90.00
#
_symmetry.space_group_name_H-M   'P 1'
#
loop_
_entity.id
_entity.type
_entity.pdbx_description
1 polymer ?
#
loop_
_entity_poly.entity_id
_entity_poly.type
_entity_poly.pdbx_seq_one_letter_code
_entity_poly.pdbx_strand_id
1 'polypeptide(L)'
;MTDKPYMQPNYRSKSELMKFMHDQYEAGKLNELEGQFFGNERPAEEFYDLQNDPEETNNLIHSIDREQTIALANHRDILSRWILDTDDKGRYPESDNALRAVIDRWGEKAVNREYDRVRN
;
A
#
# COMPACT_ATOMS: atom_id res chain seq x y z
N MET A 1 -6.34 5.16 -2.10
CA MET A 1 -6.24 4.45 -0.80
C MET A 1 -4.86 4.70 -0.22
N THR A 2 -4.69 5.85 0.43
CA THR A 2 -3.53 6.18 1.29
C THR A 2 -3.79 5.82 2.76
N ASP A 3 -5.00 5.33 3.03
CA ASP A 3 -5.61 5.05 4.32
C ASP A 3 -5.34 3.63 4.84
N LYS A 4 -4.37 2.93 4.23
CA LYS A 4 -4.01 1.57 4.65
C LYS A 4 -2.50 1.50 4.93
N PRO A 5 -2.09 0.90 6.06
CA PRO A 5 -0.68 0.64 6.34
C PRO A 5 -0.11 -0.35 5.30
N TYR A 6 1.21 -0.39 5.13
CA TYR A 6 1.84 -1.45 4.33
C TYR A 6 1.59 -2.83 4.96
N MET A 7 1.71 -2.93 6.28
CA MET A 7 1.51 -4.15 7.06
C MET A 7 0.05 -4.42 7.43
N GLN A 8 -0.79 -4.63 6.42
CA GLN A 8 -2.17 -5.07 6.66
C GLN A 8 -2.23 -6.48 7.27
N PRO A 9 -3.19 -6.75 8.17
CA PRO A 9 -3.41 -8.08 8.70
C PRO A 9 -3.60 -9.12 7.60
N ASN A 10 -2.82 -10.19 7.66
CA ASN A 10 -2.88 -11.29 6.72
C ASN A 10 -2.59 -12.62 7.43
N TYR A 11 -2.59 -13.72 6.69
CA TYR A 11 -2.40 -15.05 7.28
C TYR A 11 -1.07 -15.22 8.04
N ARG A 12 -0.04 -14.43 7.70
CA ARG A 12 1.28 -14.45 8.36
C ARG A 12 1.33 -13.62 9.64
N SER A 13 0.32 -12.78 9.93
CA SER A 13 0.33 -11.89 11.09
C SER A 13 0.46 -12.61 12.43
N LYS A 14 0.18 -13.92 12.48
CA LYS A 14 0.38 -14.75 13.69
C LYS A 14 1.75 -15.42 13.78
N SER A 15 2.61 -15.28 12.76
CA SER A 15 3.95 -15.86 12.79
C SER A 15 4.83 -15.13 13.80
N GLU A 16 5.79 -15.86 14.39
CA GLU A 16 6.70 -15.31 15.41
C GLU A 16 7.53 -14.14 14.86
N LEU A 17 7.93 -14.21 13.58
CA LEU A 17 8.64 -13.12 12.91
C LEU A 17 7.81 -11.84 12.84
N MET A 18 6.54 -11.94 12.44
CA MET A 18 5.66 -10.77 12.31
C MET A 18 5.36 -10.14 13.67
N LYS A 19 5.13 -10.97 14.70
CA LYS A 19 4.96 -10.48 16.08
C LYS A 19 6.20 -9.75 16.56
N PHE A 20 7.39 -10.35 16.38
CA PHE A 20 8.65 -9.74 16.78
C PHE A 20 8.87 -8.37 16.13
N MET A 21 8.60 -8.25 14.82
CA MET A 21 8.76 -6.97 14.11
C MET A 21 7.77 -5.91 14.63
N HIS A 22 6.50 -6.29 14.86
CA HIS A 22 5.52 -5.40 15.49
C HIS A 22 5.98 -4.95 16.89
N ASP A 23 6.48 -5.87 17.72
CA ASP A 23 6.99 -5.55 19.06
C ASP A 23 8.18 -4.58 19.00
N GLN A 24 9.07 -4.71 18.00
CA GLN A 24 10.19 -3.76 17.84
C GLN A 24 9.70 -2.38 17.42
N TYR A 25 8.70 -2.31 16.55
CA TYR A 25 8.07 -1.05 16.15
C TYR A 25 7.40 -0.35 17.34
N GLU A 26 6.55 -1.07 18.08
CA GLU A 26 5.86 -0.53 19.27
C GLU A 26 6.84 -0.11 20.38
N ALA A 27 7.97 -0.81 20.51
CA ALA A 27 9.03 -0.46 21.45
C ALA A 27 9.90 0.75 21.00
N GLY A 28 9.64 1.33 19.83
CA GLY A 28 10.41 2.45 19.29
C GLY A 28 11.87 2.09 18.95
N LYS A 29 12.14 0.82 18.63
CA LYS A 29 13.50 0.32 18.36
C LYS A 29 13.87 0.33 16.87
N LEU A 30 12.89 0.49 15.99
CA LEU A 30 13.11 0.62 14.56
C LEU A 30 13.53 2.06 14.23
N ASN A 31 14.40 2.20 13.22
CA ASN A 31 14.70 3.51 12.67
C ASN A 31 13.50 4.06 11.86
N GLU A 32 13.60 5.31 11.42
CA GLU A 32 12.51 5.97 10.68
C GLU A 32 12.09 5.18 9.43
N LEU A 33 13.05 4.74 8.61
CA LEU A 33 12.81 3.98 7.39
C LEU A 33 12.14 2.63 7.68
N GLU A 34 12.67 1.86 8.64
CA GLU A 34 12.11 0.57 9.06
C GLU A 34 10.69 0.73 9.63
N GLY A 35 10.44 1.82 10.36
CA GLY A 35 9.16 2.13 10.97
C GLY A 35 8.07 2.52 9.97
N GLN A 36 8.42 3.03 8.79
CA GLN A 36 7.43 3.43 7.77
C GLN A 36 6.50 2.27 7.37
N PHE A 37 7.02 1.04 7.33
CA PHE A 37 6.26 -0.15 6.93
C PHE A 37 5.13 -0.50 7.92
N PHE A 38 5.26 -0.07 9.19
CA PHE A 38 4.28 -0.27 10.25
C PHE A 38 3.42 0.98 10.51
N GLY A 39 3.72 2.09 9.84
CA GLY A 39 2.96 3.33 9.93
C GLY A 39 1.53 3.18 9.40
N ASN A 40 0.62 4.02 9.91
CA ASN A 40 -0.80 3.99 9.55
C ASN A 40 -1.11 4.59 8.16
N GLU A 41 -0.16 5.31 7.59
CA GLU A 41 -0.32 6.03 6.34
C GLU A 41 0.73 5.57 5.33
N ARG A 42 0.31 5.58 4.07
CA ARG A 42 1.18 5.27 2.93
C ARG A 42 1.11 6.41 1.91
N PRO A 43 2.24 6.81 1.30
CA PRO A 43 2.23 7.74 0.18
C PRO A 43 1.25 7.29 -0.92
N ALA A 44 0.60 8.24 -1.58
CA ALA A 44 -0.30 7.94 -2.69
C ALA A 44 0.45 7.33 -3.89
N GLU A 45 1.72 7.72 -4.04
CA GLU A 45 2.59 7.34 -5.13
C GLU A 45 4.03 7.36 -4.63
N GLU A 46 4.84 6.47 -5.20
CA GLU A 46 6.25 6.31 -4.87
C GLU A 46 7.03 6.14 -6.19
N PHE A 47 8.21 6.74 -6.26
CA PHE A 47 9.05 6.71 -7.46
C PHE A 47 10.51 6.52 -7.05
N TYR A 48 11.14 5.45 -7.50
CA TYR A 48 12.49 5.05 -7.06
C TYR A 48 13.43 4.88 -8.26
N ASP A 49 14.70 5.22 -8.06
CA ASP A 49 15.76 4.96 -9.04
C ASP A 49 16.46 3.65 -8.68
N LEU A 50 16.02 2.55 -9.29
CA LEU A 50 16.53 1.21 -8.99
C LEU A 50 18.02 1.00 -9.33
N GLN A 51 18.64 1.88 -10.14
CA GLN A 51 20.06 1.76 -10.45
C GLN A 51 20.93 2.32 -9.32
N ASN A 52 20.48 3.42 -8.71
CA ASN A 52 21.22 4.13 -7.66
C ASN A 52 20.70 3.85 -6.24
N ASP A 53 19.46 3.38 -6.10
CA ASP A 53 18.77 3.01 -4.87
C ASP A 53 18.02 1.67 -5.08
N PRO A 54 18.77 0.55 -5.17
CA PRO A 54 18.16 -0.76 -5.40
C PRO A 54 17.31 -1.26 -4.22
N GLU A 55 17.50 -0.70 -3.03
CA GLU A 55 16.69 -0.98 -1.84
C GLU A 55 15.41 -0.14 -1.74
N GLU A 56 15.16 0.77 -2.68
CA GLU A 56 13.93 1.59 -2.77
C GLU A 56 13.67 2.41 -1.49
N THR A 57 14.72 3.01 -0.93
CA THR A 57 14.66 3.74 0.35
C THR A 57 14.51 5.25 0.19
N ASN A 58 14.78 5.78 -1.01
CA ASN A 58 14.75 7.19 -1.32
C ASN A 58 13.65 7.50 -2.33
N ASN A 59 12.45 7.83 -1.83
CA ASN A 59 11.31 8.15 -2.68
C ASN A 59 11.48 9.52 -3.38
N LEU A 60 11.66 9.47 -4.70
CA LEU A 60 11.90 10.62 -5.59
C LEU A 60 10.61 11.29 -6.09
N ILE A 61 9.44 10.93 -5.54
CA ILE A 61 8.14 11.44 -6.00
C ILE A 61 8.00 12.98 -5.96
N HIS A 62 8.79 13.63 -5.10
CA HIS A 62 8.85 15.09 -4.94
C HIS A 62 10.16 15.71 -5.40
N SER A 63 10.96 14.97 -6.18
CA SER A 63 12.22 15.49 -6.69
C SER A 63 12.00 16.72 -7.57
N ILE A 64 12.88 17.71 -7.41
CA ILE A 64 12.97 18.88 -8.28
C ILE A 64 13.94 18.66 -9.44
N ASP A 65 14.61 17.50 -9.48
CA ASP A 65 15.47 17.14 -10.59
C ASP A 65 14.66 16.97 -11.87
N ARG A 66 15.15 17.57 -12.95
CA ARG A 66 14.41 17.63 -14.21
C ARG A 66 14.29 16.26 -14.86
N GLU A 67 15.34 15.44 -14.82
CA GLU A 67 15.34 14.13 -15.45
C GLU A 67 14.37 13.20 -14.72
N GLN A 68 14.41 13.21 -13.38
CA GLN A 68 13.49 12.45 -12.54
C GLN A 68 12.03 12.90 -12.73
N THR A 69 11.77 14.20 -12.83
CA THR A 69 10.42 14.73 -13.09
C THR A 69 9.88 14.27 -14.45
N ILE A 70 10.71 14.29 -15.49
CA ILE A 70 10.32 13.81 -16.83
C ILE A 70 10.06 12.30 -16.80
N ALA A 71 10.94 11.52 -16.16
CA ALA A 71 10.76 10.08 -16.03
C ALA A 71 9.46 9.75 -15.30
N LEU A 72 9.18 10.38 -14.16
CA LEU A 72 7.92 10.22 -13.42
C LEU A 72 6.70 10.51 -14.30
N ALA A 73 6.72 11.61 -15.05
CA ALA A 73 5.62 11.95 -15.96
C ALA A 73 5.40 10.86 -17.04
N ASN A 74 6.48 10.32 -17.60
CA ASN A 74 6.41 9.23 -18.57
C ASN A 74 5.84 7.94 -17.96
N HIS A 75 6.26 7.57 -16.75
CA HIS A 75 5.74 6.39 -16.05
C HIS A 75 4.25 6.52 -15.72
N ARG A 76 3.81 7.69 -15.27
CA ARG A 76 2.39 7.99 -15.04
C ARG A 76 1.55 7.86 -16.31
N ASP A 77 2.07 8.34 -17.43
CA ASP A 77 1.40 8.26 -18.74
C ASP A 77 1.29 6.80 -19.23
N ILE A 78 2.36 6.00 -19.08
CA ILE A 78 2.33 4.56 -19.37
C ILE A 78 1.27 3.84 -18.54
N LEU A 79 1.27 4.05 -17.21
CA LEU A 79 0.30 3.43 -16.32
C LEU A 79 -1.14 3.87 -16.66
N SER A 80 -1.35 5.17 -16.90
CA SER A 80 -2.68 5.71 -17.23
C SER A 80 -3.23 5.11 -18.52
N ARG A 81 -2.39 4.97 -19.55
CA ARG A 81 -2.80 4.30 -20.80
C ARG A 81 -3.16 2.84 -20.55
N TRP A 82 -2.33 2.11 -19.81
CA TRP A 82 -2.61 0.70 -19.50
C TRP A 82 -3.94 0.52 -18.76
N ILE A 83 -4.25 1.36 -17.76
CA ILE A 83 -5.52 1.33 -17.02
C ILE A 83 -6.71 1.51 -17.98
N LEU A 84 -6.61 2.44 -18.92
CA LEU A 84 -7.66 2.73 -19.90
C LEU A 84 -7.80 1.61 -20.94
N ASP A 85 -6.68 1.19 -21.54
CA ASP A 85 -6.64 0.23 -22.64
C ASP A 85 -7.09 -1.17 -22.20
N THR A 86 -6.81 -1.55 -20.96
CA THR A 86 -7.20 -2.85 -20.39
C THR A 86 -8.54 -2.84 -19.69
N ASP A 87 -9.18 -1.67 -19.60
CA ASP A 87 -10.39 -1.48 -18.80
C ASP A 87 -10.21 -2.02 -17.36
N ASP A 88 -9.09 -1.67 -16.73
CA ASP A 88 -8.72 -2.16 -15.39
C ASP A 88 -9.84 -1.87 -14.38
N LYS A 89 -10.34 -2.93 -13.75
CA LYS A 89 -11.45 -2.89 -12.79
C LYS A 89 -11.02 -2.41 -11.40
N GLY A 90 -9.72 -2.40 -11.11
CA GLY A 90 -9.17 -1.85 -9.87
C GLY A 90 -9.47 -0.36 -9.66
N ARG A 91 -9.85 0.38 -10.72
CA ARG A 91 -10.28 1.78 -10.63
C ARG A 91 -11.68 1.97 -10.03
N TYR A 92 -12.45 0.90 -9.88
CA TYR A 92 -13.80 0.94 -9.33
C TYR A 92 -13.83 0.31 -7.94
N PRO A 93 -14.60 0.87 -7.00
CA PRO A 93 -14.87 0.21 -5.73
C PRO A 93 -15.51 -1.17 -5.95
N GLU A 94 -15.14 -2.11 -5.09
CA GLU A 94 -15.80 -3.42 -5.04
C GLU A 94 -17.31 -3.29 -4.82
N SER A 95 -18.08 -4.21 -5.42
CA SER A 95 -19.54 -4.25 -5.25
C SER A 95 -19.94 -4.66 -3.84
N ASP A 96 -21.14 -4.27 -3.38
CA ASP A 96 -21.64 -4.69 -2.06
C ASP A 96 -21.68 -6.21 -1.89
N ASN A 97 -22.05 -6.94 -2.94
CA ASN A 97 -22.08 -8.41 -2.91
C ASN A 97 -20.67 -9.01 -2.77
N ALA A 98 -19.68 -8.43 -3.45
CA ALA A 98 -18.29 -8.86 -3.30
C ALA A 98 -17.79 -8.60 -1.87
N LEU A 99 -18.07 -7.42 -1.31
CA LEU A 99 -17.70 -7.10 0.06
C LEU A 99 -18.38 -8.04 1.08
N ARG A 100 -19.68 -8.31 0.92
CA ARG A 100 -20.42 -9.27 1.77
C ARG A 100 -19.83 -10.67 1.70
N ALA A 101 -19.48 -11.16 0.51
CA ALA A 101 -18.87 -12.48 0.35
C ALA A 101 -17.53 -12.61 1.10
N VAL A 102 -16.76 -11.52 1.22
CA VAL A 102 -15.54 -11.49 2.03
C VAL A 102 -15.87 -11.51 3.53
N ILE A 103 -16.87 -10.75 3.97
CA ILE A 103 -17.34 -10.76 5.37
C ILE A 103 -17.88 -12.13 5.75
N ASP A 104 -18.67 -12.78 4.91
CA ASP A 104 -19.23 -14.11 5.16
C ASP A 104 -18.11 -15.14 5.36
N ARG A 105 -16.99 -15.00 4.63
CA ARG A 105 -15.83 -15.89 4.74
C ARG A 105 -14.96 -15.60 5.96
N TRP A 106 -14.71 -14.33 6.26
CA TRP A 106 -13.66 -13.91 7.20
C TRP A 106 -14.17 -13.27 8.49
N GLY A 107 -15.45 -12.92 8.56
CA GLY A 107 -16.12 -12.34 9.72
C GLY A 107 -15.40 -11.08 10.22
N GLU A 108 -15.05 -11.09 11.50
CA GLU A 108 -14.33 -10.00 12.17
C GLU A 108 -12.94 -9.73 11.61
N LYS A 109 -12.34 -10.67 10.86
CA LYS A 109 -11.01 -10.47 10.25
C LYS A 109 -11.04 -9.55 9.02
N ALA A 110 -12.20 -9.26 8.47
CA ALA A 110 -12.36 -8.29 7.38
C ALA A 110 -12.34 -6.85 7.96
N VAL A 111 -11.16 -6.38 8.34
CA VAL A 111 -11.01 -5.16 9.18
C VAL A 111 -10.93 -3.84 8.39
N ASN A 112 -10.86 -3.88 7.06
CA ASN A 112 -10.76 -2.66 6.25
C ASN A 112 -12.06 -1.85 6.31
N ARG A 113 -11.93 -0.51 6.31
CA ARG A 113 -13.04 0.45 6.38
C ARG A 113 -14.08 0.27 5.26
N GLU A 114 -13.70 -0.25 4.10
CA GLU A 114 -14.62 -0.53 3.00
C GLU A 114 -15.76 -1.48 3.37
N TYR A 115 -15.52 -2.39 4.34
CA TYR A 115 -16.53 -3.33 4.82
C TYR A 115 -17.62 -2.66 5.66
N ASP A 116 -17.35 -1.52 6.29
CA ASP A 116 -18.32 -0.79 7.12
C ASP A 116 -19.61 -0.46 6.34
N ARG A 117 -19.47 -0.27 5.03
CA ARG A 117 -20.59 -0.02 4.11
C ARG A 117 -21.65 -1.13 4.11
N VAL A 118 -21.24 -2.37 4.36
CA VAL A 118 -22.08 -3.58 4.21
C VAL A 118 -22.19 -4.42 5.47
N ARG A 119 -21.61 -3.98 6.59
CA ARG A 119 -21.66 -4.64 7.90
C ARG A 119 -22.95 -4.40 8.70
N ASN A 120 -23.83 -3.51 8.22
CA ASN A 120 -25.11 -3.18 8.84
C ASN A 120 -26.19 -4.21 8.52
#